data_AF-A0A6B3NIK1-F1
#
_entry.id   AF-A0A6B3NIK1-F1
#
_cell.length_a   1.000
_cell.length_b   1.000
_cell.length_c   1.000
_cell.angle_alpha   90.00
_cell.angle_beta   90.00
_cell.angle_gamma   90.00
#
_symmetry.space_group_name_H-M   'P 1'
#
loop_
_entity.id
_entity.type
_entity.pdbx_description
1 polymer ?
#
loop_
_entity_poly.entity_id
_entity_poly.type
_entity_poly.pdbx_seq_one_letter_code
_entity_poly.pdbx_strand_id
1 'polypeptide(L)' 'TYGVLWVIHGKGTGRLRQGVHAFLERHPLIDRFQLAEQAEGGAGVTIAYLK' A
#
# COMPACT_ATOMS: atom_id res chain seq x y z
N THR A 1 8.01 -17.43 5.85
CA THR A 1 8.35 -16.24 5.04
C THR A 1 7.09 -15.41 4.96
N TYR A 2 7.07 -14.23 5.55
CA TYR A 2 5.86 -13.40 5.50
C TYR A 2 5.65 -12.83 4.10
N GLY A 3 4.37 -12.69 3.71
CA GLY A 3 3.99 -12.29 2.36
C GLY A 3 4.11 -10.79 2.11
N VAL A 4 4.22 -10.40 0.85
CA VAL A 4 4.13 -9.01 0.40
C VAL A 4 2.84 -8.83 -0.40
N LEU A 5 2.01 -7.87 -0.01
CA LEU A 5 0.77 -7.52 -0.71
C LEU A 5 0.97 -6.25 -1.53
N TRP A 6 0.59 -6.31 -2.81
CA TRP A 6 0.59 -5.17 -3.72
C TRP A 6 -0.83 -4.69 -3.91
N VAL A 7 -1.12 -3.48 -3.42
CA VAL A 7 -2.44 -2.87 -3.52
C VAL A 7 -2.43 -1.83 -4.64
N ILE A 8 -2.94 -2.24 -5.80
CA ILE A 8 -3.11 -1.35 -6.96
C ILE A 8 -4.43 -0.60 -6.79
N HIS A 9 -4.34 0.66 -6.39
CA HIS A 9 -5.52 1.52 -6.16
C HIS A 9 -5.65 2.65 -7.18
N GLY A 10 -4.67 2.80 -8.08
CA GLY A 10 -4.61 3.89 -9.05
C GLY A 10 -4.29 5.24 -8.41
N LYS A 11 -3.97 6.24 -9.26
CA LYS A 11 -3.61 7.59 -8.80
C LYS A 11 -4.86 8.43 -8.51
N GLY A 12 -5.72 8.61 -9.52
CA GLY A 12 -7.02 9.30 -9.40
C GLY A 12 -6.98 10.56 -8.54
N THR A 13 -8.01 10.76 -7.73
CA THR A 13 -8.08 11.84 -6.73
C THR A 13 -7.24 11.57 -5.47
N GLY A 14 -6.58 10.41 -5.37
CA GLY A 14 -5.84 9.98 -4.19
C GLY A 14 -6.68 9.48 -3.02
N ARG A 15 -8.02 9.46 -3.12
CA ARG A 15 -8.91 9.03 -2.03
C ARG A 15 -8.74 7.55 -1.67
N LEU A 16 -8.59 6.68 -2.67
CA LEU A 16 -8.33 5.25 -2.41
C LEU A 16 -6.99 5.03 -1.73
N ARG A 17 -5.93 5.73 -2.16
CA ARG A 17 -4.63 5.71 -1.47
C ARG A 17 -4.76 6.10 0.00
N GLN A 18 -5.44 7.21 0.30
CA GLN A 18 -5.67 7.67 1.67
C GLN A 18 -6.42 6.63 2.50
N GLY A 19 -7.50 6.05 1.97
CA GLY A 19 -8.26 5.01 2.64
C GLY A 19 -7.45 3.73 2.89
N VAL A 20 -6.67 3.29 1.89
CA VAL A 20 -5.76 2.14 2.01
C VAL A 20 -4.72 2.38 3.08
N HIS A 21 -4.03 3.53 3.07
CA HIS A 21 -3.00 3.85 4.06
C HIS A 21 -3.58 3.91 5.48
N ALA A 22 -4.74 4.56 5.64
CA ALA A 22 -5.41 4.62 6.94
C ALA A 22 -5.86 3.24 7.47
N PHE A 23 -6.25 2.32 6.57
CA PHE A 23 -6.55 0.94 6.95
C PHE A 23 -5.29 0.19 7.37
N LEU A 24 -4.23 0.23 6.55
CA LEU A 24 -2.99 -0.51 6.78
C LEU A 24 -2.28 -0.07 8.06
N GLU A 25 -2.26 1.22 8.36
CA GLU A 25 -1.64 1.80 9.56
C GLU A 25 -2.20 1.21 10.87
N ARG A 26 -3.46 0.78 10.87
CA ARG A 26 -4.12 0.21 12.06
C ARG A 26 -4.23 -1.31 12.04
N HIS A 27 -3.80 -1.97 10.96
CA HIS A 27 -4.07 -3.39 10.78
C HIS A 27 -3.00 -4.25 11.48
N PRO A 28 -3.37 -5.17 12.39
CA PRO A 28 -2.42 -5.84 13.28
C PRO A 28 -1.46 -6.80 12.56
N LEU A 29 -1.76 -7.21 11.33
CA LEU A 29 -0.90 -8.08 10.50
C LEU A 29 0.05 -7.30 9.57
N ILE A 30 0.03 -5.97 9.59
CA ILE A 30 0.95 -5.16 8.78
C ILE A 30 2.18 -4.83 9.63
N ASP A 31 3.36 -5.11 9.10
CA ASP A 31 4.65 -4.72 9.67
C ASP A 31 5.01 -3.29 9.21
N ARG A 32 4.98 -3.06 7.89
CA ARG A 32 5.20 -1.75 7.26
C ARG A 32 4.53 -1.67 5.90
N PHE A 33 4.38 -0.46 5.37
CA PHE A 33 3.95 -0.25 3.99
C PHE A 33 4.59 1.01 3.38
N GLN A 34 4.66 1.05 2.06
CA GLN A 34 5.23 2.18 1.31
C GLN A 34 4.56 2.30 -0.06
N LEU A 35 4.76 3.43 -0.73
CA LEU A 35 4.41 3.53 -2.16
C LEU A 35 5.41 2.72 -2.99
N ALA A 36 4.96 2.17 -4.11
CA ALA A 36 5.86 1.53 -5.06
C ALA A 36 6.78 2.56 -5.73
N GLU A 37 7.88 2.08 -6.31
CA GLU A 37 8.75 2.91 -7.15
C GLU A 37 8.00 3.41 -8.39
N GLN A 38 8.47 4.50 -8.99
CA GLN A 38 7.78 5.12 -10.14
C GLN A 38 7.62 4.13 -11.33
N ALA A 39 8.61 3.26 -11.55
CA ALA A 39 8.58 2.22 -12.59
C ALA A 39 7.57 1.10 -12.30
N GLU A 40 7.11 0.97 -11.06
CA GLU A 40 6.23 -0.10 -10.56
C GLU A 40 4.82 0.41 -10.25
N GLY A 41 4.47 1.59 -10.76
CA GLY A 41 3.15 2.23 -10.61
C GLY A 41 3.15 3.45 -9.68
N GLY A 42 4.25 3.72 -8.97
CA GLY A 42 4.47 4.90 -8.16
C GLY A 42 3.35 5.13 -7.14
N ALA A 43 2.90 6.38 -7.03
CA ALA A 43 1.81 6.78 -6.14
C ALA A 43 0.45 6.08 -6.38
N GLY A 44 0.31 5.24 -7.43
CA GLY A 44 -0.88 4.43 -7.69
C GLY A 44 -0.86 3.04 -7.05
N VAL A 45 0.23 2.66 -6.40
CA VAL A 45 0.43 1.34 -5.80
C VAL A 45 1.01 1.49 -4.40
N THR A 46 0.45 0.75 -3.45
CA THR A 46 1.00 0.60 -2.09
C THR A 46 1.50 -0.83 -1.91
N ILE A 47 2.75 -0.98 -1.48
CA ILE A 47 3.37 -2.25 -1.13
C ILE A 47 3.29 -2.41 0.39
N ALA A 48 2.61 -3.46 0.86
CA ALA A 48 2.44 -3.76 2.27
C ALA A 48 3.17 -5.06 2.63
N TYR A 49 3.93 -5.02 3.72
CA TYR A 49 4.72 -6.14 4.23
C TYR A 49 4.00 -6.72 5.43
N LEU A 50 3.67 -8.01 5.37
CA LEU A 50 2.98 -8.69 6.45
C LEU A 50 3.96 -9.06 7.57
N LYS A 51 3.45 -9.06 8.80
CA LYS A 51 4.14 -9.61 9.97
C LYS A 51 4.27 -11.10 9.91
#